data_AF-A0A845UCF7-F1
#
_entry.id   AF-A0A845UCF7-F1
#
_cell.length_a   1.000
_cell.length_b   1.000
_cell.length_c   1.000
_cell.angle_alpha   90.00
_cell.angle_beta   90.00
_cell.angle_gamma   90.00
#
_symmetry.space_group_name_H-M   'P 1'
#
loop_
_entity.id
_entity.type
_entity.pdbx_description
1 polymer ?
#
loop_
_entity_poly.entity_id
_entity_poly.type
_entity_poly.pdbx_seq_one_letter_code
_entity_poly.pdbx_strand_id
1 'polypeptide(L)'
;MKLAKLALALAAVSSLAACDMPIGEDKSQDVNLVDRNDLSQIRWGVWVDPDGCDNWIADDGVEGYLARRLDKYGKPVCSGIAPPTVATGPFKQGATSVIGDPL
;
A
#
# COMPACT_ATOMS: atom_id res chain seq x y z
N MET A 1 -16.38 38.54 -6.26
CA MET A 1 -16.58 37.67 -7.45
C MET A 1 -15.31 37.43 -8.27
N LYS A 2 -14.48 38.44 -8.60
CA LYS A 2 -13.23 38.23 -9.38
C LYS A 2 -12.20 37.38 -8.63
N LEU A 3 -11.99 37.65 -7.34
CA LEU A 3 -11.07 36.90 -6.48
C LEU A 3 -11.48 35.42 -6.32
N ALA A 4 -12.78 35.15 -6.16
CA ALA A 4 -13.30 33.78 -6.06
C ALA A 4 -13.09 32.98 -7.35
N LYS A 5 -13.29 33.61 -8.53
CA LYS A 5 -13.01 32.98 -9.83
C LYS A 5 -11.52 32.72 -10.03
N LEU A 6 -10.66 33.63 -9.60
CA LEU A 6 -9.20 33.46 -9.66
C LEU A 6 -8.74 32.32 -8.76
N ALA A 7 -9.23 32.26 -7.52
CA ALA A 7 -8.92 31.17 -6.59
C ALA A 7 -9.37 29.80 -7.12
N LEU A 8 -10.57 29.73 -7.70
CA LEU A 8 -11.09 28.50 -8.31
C LEU A 8 -10.26 28.05 -9.51
N ALA A 9 -9.83 29.00 -10.37
CA ALA A 9 -8.97 28.70 -11.50
C ALA A 9 -7.58 28.22 -11.06
N LEU A 10 -6.99 28.85 -10.03
CA LEU A 10 -5.71 28.41 -9.47
C LEU A 10 -5.80 26.99 -8.89
N ALA A 11 -6.86 26.72 -8.10
CA ALA A 11 -7.09 25.41 -7.50
C ALA A 11 -7.24 24.31 -8.57
N ALA A 12 -7.98 24.59 -9.65
CA ALA A 12 -8.15 23.67 -10.77
C ALA A 12 -6.82 23.40 -11.50
N VAL A 13 -6.01 24.43 -11.77
CA VAL A 13 -4.69 24.23 -12.41
C VAL A 13 -3.75 23.43 -11.50
N SER A 14 -3.74 23.71 -10.20
CA SER A 14 -2.90 22.97 -9.24
C SER A 14 -3.30 21.51 -9.09
N SER A 15 -4.58 21.16 -9.16
CA SER A 15 -5.02 19.77 -9.04
C SER A 15 -4.69 18.94 -10.30
N LEU A 16 -4.68 19.54 -11.48
CA LEU A 16 -4.26 18.87 -12.72
C LEU A 16 -2.74 18.62 -12.78
N ALA A 17 -1.92 19.45 -12.11
CA ALA A 17 -0.46 19.32 -12.13
C ALA A 17 0.08 18.17 -11.25
N ALA A 18 -0.74 17.58 -10.38
CA ALA A 18 -0.31 16.56 -9.42
C ALA A 18 -0.13 15.15 -10.02
N CYS A 19 -0.55 14.91 -11.27
CA CYS A 19 -0.54 13.57 -11.86
C CYS A 19 0.84 13.07 -12.30
N ASP A 20 1.80 13.97 -12.59
CA ASP A 20 3.12 13.62 -13.15
C ASP A 20 4.28 13.84 -12.16
N MET A 21 4.07 13.51 -10.88
CA MET A 21 5.17 13.58 -9.90
C MET A 21 6.19 12.47 -10.20
N PRO A 22 7.44 12.80 -10.59
CA PRO A 22 8.45 11.79 -10.88
C PRO A 22 8.89 11.13 -9.58
N ILE A 23 8.32 9.96 -9.29
CA ILE A 23 8.78 9.09 -8.20
C ILE A 23 10.06 8.41 -8.72
N GLY A 24 11.20 8.71 -8.10
CA GLY A 24 12.52 8.21 -8.50
C GLY A 24 12.63 6.68 -8.58
N GLU A 25 13.78 6.20 -9.07
CA GLU A 25 14.04 4.76 -9.25
C GLU A 25 14.05 4.01 -7.91
N ASP A 26 14.46 4.68 -6.83
CA ASP A 26 14.44 4.12 -5.48
C ASP A 26 13.00 4.06 -4.95
N LYS A 27 12.48 2.84 -4.84
CA LYS A 27 11.17 2.54 -4.25
C LYS A 27 11.28 2.07 -2.80
N SER A 28 12.45 2.22 -2.15
CA SER A 28 12.64 1.80 -0.77
C SER A 28 12.08 2.80 0.25
N GLN A 29 11.68 3.99 -0.20
CA GLN A 29 11.18 5.06 0.65
C GLN A 29 9.73 5.37 0.32
N ASP A 30 8.92 5.55 1.36
CA ASP A 30 7.64 6.20 1.20
C ASP A 30 7.83 7.72 1.08
N VAL A 31 7.36 8.27 -0.04
CA VAL A 31 7.44 9.70 -0.39
C VAL A 31 6.14 10.46 -0.10
N ASN A 32 5.15 9.81 0.50
CA ASN A 32 3.86 10.39 0.82
C ASN A 32 3.96 11.62 1.73
N LEU A 33 2.92 12.46 1.74
CA LEU A 33 2.91 13.65 2.60
C LEU A 33 2.58 13.31 4.07
N VAL A 34 1.87 12.21 4.28
CA VAL A 34 1.41 11.68 5.56
C VAL A 34 1.88 10.23 5.64
N ASP A 35 2.27 9.76 6.83
CA ASP A 35 2.71 8.37 7.07
C ASP A 35 4.04 7.93 6.45
N ARG A 36 5.06 8.80 6.50
CA ARG A 36 6.40 8.48 5.97
C ARG A 36 7.15 7.50 6.87
N ASN A 37 6.92 6.21 6.68
CA ASN A 37 7.67 5.16 7.35
C ASN A 37 8.70 4.51 6.41
N ASP A 38 9.73 3.93 7.01
CA ASP A 38 10.67 3.09 6.28
C ASP A 38 10.05 1.72 6.03
N LEU A 39 10.20 1.15 4.83
CA LEU A 39 9.62 -0.15 4.48
C LEU A 39 10.06 -1.29 5.41
N SER A 40 11.19 -1.15 6.11
CA SER A 40 11.64 -2.13 7.12
C SER A 40 10.71 -2.22 8.34
N GLN A 41 9.86 -1.21 8.57
CA GLN A 41 8.90 -1.20 9.66
C GLN A 41 7.55 -1.81 9.28
N ILE A 42 7.34 -2.13 8.00
CA ILE A 42 6.09 -2.72 7.53
C ILE A 42 5.79 -4.05 8.24
N ARG A 43 4.53 -4.22 8.61
CA ARG A 43 4.01 -5.46 9.19
C ARG A 43 3.43 -6.31 8.09
N TRP A 44 3.97 -7.52 7.95
CA TRP A 44 3.54 -8.47 6.93
C TRP A 44 2.56 -9.47 7.50
N GLY A 45 1.55 -9.79 6.69
CA GLY A 45 0.67 -10.95 6.86
C GLY A 45 0.71 -11.86 5.64
N VAL A 46 -0.16 -12.86 5.67
CA VAL A 46 -0.33 -13.82 4.58
C VAL A 46 -1.76 -13.78 4.09
N TRP A 47 -1.94 -13.58 2.79
CA TRP A 47 -3.20 -13.86 2.11
C TRP A 47 -3.09 -15.19 1.36
N VAL A 48 -4.06 -16.06 1.57
CA VAL A 48 -4.14 -17.35 0.88
C VAL A 48 -5.01 -17.17 -0.36
N ASP A 49 -4.43 -17.39 -1.55
CA ASP A 49 -5.14 -17.28 -2.82
C ASP A 49 -6.19 -18.41 -2.98
N PRO A 50 -7.06 -18.35 -4.01
CA PRO A 50 -8.06 -19.40 -4.25
C PRO A 50 -7.48 -20.80 -4.47
N ASP A 51 -6.21 -20.90 -4.90
CA ASP A 51 -5.50 -22.17 -5.09
C ASP A 51 -4.93 -22.71 -3.77
N GLY A 52 -5.08 -21.96 -2.67
CA GLY A 52 -4.62 -22.35 -1.33
C GLY A 52 -3.17 -21.95 -1.04
N CYS A 53 -2.58 -21.07 -1.86
CA CYS A 53 -1.17 -20.70 -1.76
C CYS A 53 -0.96 -19.29 -1.18
N ASP A 54 0.14 -19.15 -0.46
CA ASP A 54 0.48 -17.99 0.35
C ASP A 54 0.99 -16.84 -0.52
N ASN A 55 0.52 -15.64 -0.20
CA ASN A 55 1.03 -14.37 -0.71
C ASN A 55 1.36 -13.48 0.49
N TRP A 56 2.55 -12.91 0.50
CA TRP A 56 2.89 -11.85 1.43
C TRP A 56 2.05 -10.63 1.11
N ILE A 57 1.37 -10.11 2.12
CA ILE A 57 0.64 -8.86 2.02
C ILE A 57 1.05 -7.91 3.12
N ALA A 58 1.03 -6.64 2.80
CA ALA A 58 1.14 -5.55 3.76
C ALA A 58 0.27 -4.40 3.29
N ASP A 59 -0.27 -3.68 4.25
CA ASP A 59 -1.16 -2.56 4.04
C ASP A 59 -0.78 -1.47 5.04
N ASP A 60 -0.20 -0.40 4.52
CA ASP A 60 0.24 0.77 5.29
C ASP A 60 -0.77 1.93 5.19
N GLY A 61 -2.04 1.61 4.90
CA GLY A 61 -3.13 2.57 4.83
C GLY A 61 -3.61 2.76 3.41
N VAL A 62 -3.01 3.69 2.66
CA VAL A 62 -3.38 3.91 1.25
C VAL A 62 -2.64 2.92 0.33
N GLU A 63 -1.46 2.45 0.77
CA GLU A 63 -0.54 1.62 0.02
C GLU A 63 -0.72 0.14 0.36
N GLY A 64 -1.08 -0.65 -0.66
CA GLY A 64 -1.10 -2.11 -0.59
C GLY A 64 0.11 -2.73 -1.27
N TYR A 65 0.79 -3.64 -0.57
CA TYR A 65 1.88 -4.46 -1.10
C TYR A 65 1.44 -5.92 -1.19
N LEU A 66 1.75 -6.56 -2.31
CA LEU A 66 1.52 -8.00 -2.50
C LEU A 66 2.70 -8.62 -3.22
N ALA A 67 3.23 -9.71 -2.65
CA ALA A 67 4.26 -10.52 -3.29
C ALA A 67 3.94 -12.01 -3.11
N ARG A 68 4.09 -12.81 -4.16
CA ARG A 68 3.94 -14.26 -4.06
C ARG A 68 4.99 -14.81 -3.10
N ARG A 69 4.58 -15.63 -2.13
CA ARG A 69 5.52 -16.35 -1.27
C ARG A 69 6.05 -17.56 -2.01
N LEU A 70 7.35 -17.54 -2.31
CA LEU A 70 8.04 -18.61 -3.02
C LEU A 70 8.98 -19.37 -2.09
N ASP A 71 9.13 -20.67 -2.34
CA ASP A 71 10.18 -21.47 -1.75
C ASP A 71 11.54 -21.18 -2.41
N LYS A 72 12.60 -21.81 -1.90
CA LYS A 72 13.97 -21.65 -2.43
C LYS A 72 14.16 -22.13 -3.87
N TYR A 73 13.16 -22.80 -4.46
CA TYR A 73 13.16 -23.29 -5.84
C TYR A 73 12.23 -22.47 -6.74
N GLY A 74 11.63 -21.39 -6.22
CA GLY A 74 10.70 -20.54 -6.96
C GLY A 74 9.30 -21.13 -7.10
N LYS A 75 8.92 -22.13 -6.29
CA LYS A 75 7.55 -22.66 -6.27
C LYS A 75 6.69 -21.93 -5.25
N PRO A 76 5.38 -21.74 -5.52
CA PRO A 76 4.45 -21.20 -4.53
C PRO A 76 4.46 -22.03 -3.23
N VAL A 77 4.52 -21.33 -2.10
CA VAL A 77 4.31 -21.94 -0.79
C VAL A 77 2.82 -22.02 -0.53
N CYS A 78 2.31 -23.19 -0.14
CA CYS A 78 0.89 -23.38 0.19
C CYS A 78 0.83 -24.00 1.60
N SER A 79 0.88 -23.14 2.62
CA SER A 79 1.18 -23.57 4.00
C SER A 79 -0.05 -24.02 4.79
N GLY A 80 -1.24 -23.64 4.36
CA GLY A 80 -2.49 -23.89 5.09
C GLY A 80 -2.65 -23.03 6.35
N ILE A 81 -1.93 -21.90 6.44
CA ILE A 81 -2.02 -20.98 7.58
C ILE A 81 -3.40 -20.33 7.76
N ALA A 82 -4.19 -20.27 6.69
CA ALA A 82 -5.57 -19.79 6.67
C ALA A 82 -6.36 -20.48 5.54
N PRO A 83 -7.72 -20.44 5.57
CA PRO A 83 -8.54 -20.90 4.45
C PRO A 83 -8.26 -20.09 3.16
N PRO A 84 -8.56 -20.66 1.97
CA PRO A 84 -8.51 -19.90 0.72
C PRO A 84 -9.31 -18.61 0.81
N THR A 85 -8.81 -17.56 0.17
CA THR A 85 -9.35 -16.18 0.14
C THR A 85 -9.24 -15.40 1.46
N VAL A 86 -8.61 -15.95 2.50
CA VAL A 86 -8.48 -15.29 3.81
C VAL A 86 -7.08 -14.70 3.99
N ALA A 87 -7.04 -13.49 4.55
CA ALA A 87 -5.84 -12.83 5.03
C ALA A 87 -5.65 -13.02 6.54
N THR A 88 -4.41 -13.26 6.98
CA THR A 88 -4.05 -13.47 8.38
C THR A 88 -2.75 -12.74 8.74
N GLY A 89 -2.60 -12.42 10.03
CA GLY A 89 -1.46 -11.67 10.57
C GLY A 89 -1.70 -10.16 10.66
N PRO A 90 -0.70 -9.39 11.13
CA PRO A 90 -0.84 -7.97 11.44
C PRO A 90 -0.67 -7.05 10.22
N PHE A 91 -1.15 -7.46 9.04
CA PHE A 91 -0.85 -6.79 7.77
C PHE A 91 -1.31 -5.33 7.66
N LYS A 92 -2.31 -4.91 8.46
CA LYS A 92 -2.81 -3.52 8.56
C LYS A 92 -2.20 -2.70 9.70
N GLN A 93 -1.29 -3.27 10.49
CA GLN A 93 -0.75 -2.61 11.69
C GLN A 93 0.47 -1.71 11.42
N GLY A 94 0.81 -1.46 10.15
CA GLY A 94 1.82 -0.46 9.78
C GLY A 94 1.28 0.96 9.82
N ALA A 95 0.00 1.13 9.46
CA ALA A 95 -0.58 2.42 9.14
C ALA A 95 -0.84 3.32 10.36
N THR A 96 -0.77 4.64 10.13
CA THR A 96 -1.22 5.66 11.08
C THR A 96 -2.74 5.76 11.14
N SER A 97 -3.28 6.24 12.26
CA SER A 97 -4.72 6.45 12.45
C SER A 97 -5.32 7.59 11.60
N VAL A 98 -4.52 8.27 10.78
CA VAL A 98 -4.93 9.43 9.97
C VAL A 98 -5.36 9.01 8.57
N ILE A 99 -4.63 8.07 7.95
CA ILE A 99 -4.92 7.55 6.60
C ILE A 99 -5.05 6.02 6.57
N GLY A 100 -4.87 5.34 7.70
CA GLY A 100 -4.99 3.90 7.82
C GLY A 100 -6.43 3.40 7.65
N ASP A 101 -6.55 2.24 7.02
CA ASP A 101 -7.81 1.52 6.90
C ASP A 101 -8.39 1.16 8.29
N PRO A 102 -9.72 1.21 8.48
CA PRO A 102 -10.35 0.71 9.69
C PRO A 102 -10.04 -0.78 9.89
N LEU A 103 -9.62 -1.15 11.11
CA LEU A 103 -9.44 -2.54 11.55
C LEU A 103 -10.78 -3.18 11.95
#